data_AF-A0A7J4VDH1-F1
#
_entry.id   AF-A0A7J4VDH1-F1
#
_cell.length_a   1.000
_cell.length_b   1.000
_cell.length_c   1.000
_cell.angle_alpha   90.00
_cell.angle_beta   90.00
_cell.angle_gamma   90.00
#
_symmetry.space_group_name_H-M   'P 1'
#
loop_
_entity.id
_entity.type
_entity.pdbx_description
1 polymer ?
#
loop_
_entity_poly.entity_id
_entity_poly.type
_entity_poly.pdbx_seq_one_letter_code
_entity_poly.pdbx_strand_id
1 'polypeptide(L)'
;ITINGNHEFINGYKESMGFIQHSGISLLADSVAVIDSALVVVGREDLSVNNFAKRQRKTLPELMEGVHALNLPVILLDHQPYHLEQAEQAKVDLQLSGHTHNGQLFPANFIVKRVYEQPWGYHKRGNTQYYVSAGAGVWGPPVRLGSDSEIILLKIKFK
;
A
#
# COMPACT_ATOMS: atom_id res chain seq x y z
N ILE A 1 -2.46 2.46 12.42
CA ILE A 1 -3.26 1.93 11.29
C ILE A 1 -2.32 1.22 10.32
N THR A 2 -2.73 0.10 9.73
CA THR A 2 -1.96 -0.66 8.75
C THR A 2 -2.88 -1.34 7.74
N ILE A 3 -2.31 -1.81 6.62
CA ILE A 3 -2.92 -2.83 5.74
C ILE A 3 -2.12 -4.12 5.84
N ASN A 4 -2.62 -5.20 5.22
CA ASN A 4 -1.83 -6.40 4.98
C ASN A 4 -0.96 -6.24 3.73
N GLY A 5 0.17 -6.95 3.70
CA GLY A 5 0.94 -7.19 2.51
C GLY A 5 0.82 -8.65 2.06
N ASN A 6 1.54 -9.00 1.00
CA ASN A 6 1.53 -10.36 0.47
C ASN A 6 2.09 -11.40 1.46
N HIS A 7 3.02 -11.01 2.35
CA HIS A 7 3.65 -11.95 3.29
C HIS A 7 2.71 -12.40 4.41
N GLU A 8 1.77 -11.57 4.85
CA GLU A 8 0.75 -11.96 5.83
C GLU A 8 -0.14 -13.09 5.28
N PHE A 9 -0.34 -13.16 3.96
CA PHE A 9 -1.06 -14.26 3.32
C PHE A 9 -0.20 -15.51 3.12
N ILE A 10 1.07 -15.34 2.76
CA ILE A 10 2.01 -16.44 2.50
C ILE A 10 2.38 -17.17 3.80
N ASN A 11 2.61 -16.44 4.88
CA ASN A 11 3.14 -16.98 6.14
C ASN A 11 2.07 -17.50 7.12
N GLY A 12 0.79 -17.42 6.75
CA GLY A 12 -0.34 -17.79 7.60
C GLY A 12 -1.22 -16.60 7.92
N TYR A 13 -2.33 -16.49 7.20
CA TYR A 13 -3.26 -15.36 7.30
C TYR A 13 -3.86 -15.23 8.71
N LYS A 14 -4.32 -16.33 9.32
CA LYS A 14 -5.00 -16.27 10.62
C LYS A 14 -4.06 -15.81 11.73
N GLU A 15 -2.85 -16.34 11.74
CA GLU A 15 -1.82 -16.04 12.71
C GLU A 15 -1.36 -14.59 12.57
N SER A 16 -1.10 -14.14 11.33
CA SER A 16 -0.67 -12.77 11.04
C SER A 16 -1.74 -11.74 11.41
N MET A 17 -3.00 -11.98 11.03
CA MET A 17 -4.11 -11.07 11.38
C MET A 17 -4.36 -11.06 12.89
N GLY A 18 -4.27 -12.22 13.54
CA GLY A 18 -4.31 -12.34 14.99
C GLY A 18 -3.23 -11.50 15.65
N PHE A 19 -1.98 -11.60 15.22
CA PHE A 19 -0.88 -10.81 15.76
C PHE A 19 -1.12 -9.30 15.64
N ILE A 20 -1.54 -8.82 14.46
CA ILE A 20 -1.82 -7.39 14.23
C ILE A 20 -2.92 -6.91 15.18
N GLN A 21 -4.00 -7.67 15.36
CA GLN A 21 -5.08 -7.31 16.28
C GLN A 21 -4.60 -7.20 17.75
N HIS A 22 -3.72 -8.10 18.20
CA HIS A 22 -3.17 -8.05 19.57
C HIS A 22 -2.14 -6.93 19.78
N SER A 23 -1.53 -6.43 18.71
CA SER A 23 -0.51 -5.37 18.79
C SER A 23 -1.07 -3.96 19.07
N GLY A 24 -2.39 -3.81 19.12
CA GLY A 24 -3.06 -2.50 19.24
C GLY A 24 -3.06 -1.68 17.94
N ILE A 25 -2.57 -2.26 16.84
CA ILE A 25 -2.59 -1.62 15.52
C ILE A 25 -3.92 -1.92 14.84
N SER A 26 -4.65 -0.86 14.46
CA SER A 26 -5.87 -1.01 13.65
C SER A 26 -5.52 -1.46 12.21
N LEU A 27 -5.94 -2.67 11.84
CA LEU A 27 -5.86 -3.16 10.47
C LEU A 27 -7.04 -2.61 9.65
N LEU A 28 -6.74 -2.08 8.47
CA LEU A 28 -7.73 -1.79 7.44
C LEU A 28 -7.65 -2.87 6.36
N ALA A 29 -8.68 -3.72 6.28
CA ALA A 29 -8.81 -4.78 5.29
C ALA A 29 -10.05 -4.49 4.46
N ASP A 30 -9.86 -3.88 3.29
CA ASP A 30 -10.93 -3.41 2.40
C ASP A 30 -11.96 -2.55 3.17
N SER A 31 -11.42 -1.61 3.93
CA SER A 31 -12.14 -0.76 4.87
C SER A 31 -11.59 0.66 4.91
N VAL A 32 -12.42 1.58 5.37
CA VAL A 32 -12.15 3.02 5.43
C VAL A 32 -12.15 3.49 6.88
N ALA A 33 -11.23 4.37 7.23
CA ALA A 33 -11.21 5.04 8.53
C ALA A 33 -11.10 6.56 8.37
N VAL A 34 -11.86 7.30 9.17
CA VAL A 34 -11.73 8.76 9.29
C VAL A 34 -10.86 9.05 10.50
N ILE A 35 -9.82 9.85 10.31
CA ILE A 35 -8.83 10.19 11.36
C ILE A 35 -9.03 11.63 11.77
N ASP A 36 -9.35 11.83 13.05
CA ASP A 36 -9.54 13.14 13.70
C ASP A 36 -10.47 14.09 12.94
N SER A 37 -11.43 13.55 12.18
CA SER A 37 -12.30 14.30 11.26
C SER A 37 -11.53 15.19 10.28
N ALA A 38 -10.26 14.87 10.01
CA ALA A 38 -9.32 15.69 9.25
C ALA A 38 -8.87 15.02 7.94
N LEU A 39 -8.85 13.69 7.88
CA LEU A 39 -8.54 12.94 6.67
C LEU A 39 -9.18 11.55 6.68
N VAL A 40 -9.28 10.96 5.50
CA VAL A 40 -9.74 9.59 5.28
C VAL A 40 -8.55 8.71 4.92
N VAL A 41 -8.41 7.57 5.59
CA VAL A 41 -7.48 6.50 5.21
C VAL A 41 -8.29 5.35 4.65
N VAL A 42 -8.04 5.02 3.39
CA VAL A 42 -8.62 3.85 2.71
C VAL A 42 -7.56 2.77 2.71
N GLY A 43 -7.85 1.64 3.35
CA GLY A 43 -6.96 0.47 3.32
C GLY A 43 -7.53 -0.60 2.41
N ARG A 44 -6.81 -0.89 1.33
CA ARG A 44 -7.16 -1.95 0.39
C ARG A 44 -6.31 -3.18 0.68
N GLU A 45 -6.95 -4.35 0.67
CA GLU A 45 -6.21 -5.60 0.88
C GLU A 45 -5.27 -5.90 -0.27
N ASP A 46 -4.19 -6.58 0.08
CA ASP A 46 -3.23 -7.10 -0.87
C ASP A 46 -3.87 -8.10 -1.84
N LEU A 47 -3.43 -8.06 -3.09
CA LEU A 47 -3.89 -8.95 -4.17
C LEU A 47 -3.79 -10.44 -3.83
N SER A 48 -2.88 -10.82 -2.93
CA SER A 48 -2.67 -12.20 -2.50
C SER A 48 -3.89 -12.81 -1.82
N VAL A 49 -4.82 -12.00 -1.28
CA VAL A 49 -6.08 -12.48 -0.69
C VAL A 49 -6.88 -13.35 -1.65
N ASN A 50 -6.85 -13.02 -2.94
CA ASN A 50 -7.56 -13.74 -4.01
C ASN A 50 -7.13 -15.20 -4.11
N ASN A 51 -5.83 -15.47 -3.96
CA ASN A 51 -5.24 -16.78 -4.14
C ASN A 51 -5.14 -17.57 -2.82
N PHE A 52 -4.70 -16.91 -1.75
CA PHE A 52 -4.39 -17.57 -0.48
C PHE A 52 -5.60 -17.70 0.44
N ALA A 53 -6.49 -16.71 0.47
CA ALA A 53 -7.70 -16.72 1.29
C ALA A 53 -8.98 -17.07 0.50
N LYS A 54 -8.86 -17.29 -0.82
CA LYS A 54 -9.98 -17.59 -1.74
C LYS A 54 -11.14 -16.59 -1.65
N ARG A 55 -10.84 -15.33 -1.34
CA ARG A 55 -11.80 -14.23 -1.30
C ARG A 55 -11.35 -13.14 -2.25
N GLN A 56 -12.29 -12.50 -2.93
CA GLN A 56 -11.99 -11.35 -3.78
C GLN A 56 -11.79 -10.10 -2.93
N ARG A 57 -10.65 -9.45 -3.15
CA ARG A 57 -10.39 -8.07 -2.70
C ARG A 57 -11.36 -7.12 -3.38
N LYS A 58 -11.85 -6.10 -2.67
CA LYS A 58 -12.69 -5.05 -3.23
C LYS A 58 -11.92 -4.25 -4.29
N THR A 59 -12.66 -3.80 -5.29
CA THR A 59 -12.18 -2.81 -6.24
C THR A 59 -12.03 -1.45 -5.55
N LEU A 60 -11.13 -0.60 -6.04
CA LEU A 60 -10.99 0.74 -5.47
C LEU A 60 -12.28 1.57 -5.59
N PRO A 61 -13.05 1.52 -6.71
CA PRO A 61 -14.35 2.19 -6.78
C PRO A 61 -15.33 1.76 -5.68
N GLU A 62 -15.43 0.47 -5.36
CA GLU A 62 -16.28 -0.01 -4.26
C GLU A 62 -15.85 0.53 -2.90
N LEU A 63 -14.54 0.64 -2.66
CA LEU A 63 -14.02 1.22 -1.41
C LEU A 63 -14.22 2.73 -1.30
N MET A 64 -14.29 3.41 -2.45
CA MET A 64 -14.42 4.85 -2.54
C MET A 64 -15.88 5.32 -2.56
N GLU A 65 -16.84 4.39 -2.52
CA GLU A 65 -18.26 4.72 -2.45
C GLU A 65 -18.56 5.56 -1.20
N GLY A 66 -19.15 6.73 -1.39
CA GLY A 66 -19.47 7.68 -0.31
C GLY A 66 -18.29 8.42 0.32
N VAL A 67 -17.03 8.02 0.06
CA VAL A 67 -15.83 8.64 0.66
C VAL A 67 -15.76 10.13 0.33
N HIS A 68 -16.03 10.51 -0.92
CA HIS A 68 -15.97 11.91 -1.36
C HIS A 68 -17.07 12.79 -0.76
N ALA A 69 -18.16 12.22 -0.25
CA ALA A 69 -19.21 12.99 0.42
C ALA A 69 -18.73 13.56 1.77
N LEU A 70 -17.63 13.03 2.32
CA LEU A 70 -17.02 13.54 3.55
C LEU A 70 -16.27 14.86 3.34
N ASN A 71 -15.92 15.21 2.10
CA ASN A 71 -15.15 16.41 1.76
C ASN A 71 -13.85 16.55 2.58
N LEU A 72 -13.15 15.42 2.77
CA LEU A 72 -11.88 15.32 3.47
C LEU A 72 -10.81 14.76 2.52
N PRO A 73 -9.52 15.08 2.74
CA PRO A 73 -8.43 14.48 1.96
C PRO A 73 -8.36 12.97 2.13
N VAL A 74 -7.97 12.27 1.06
CA VAL A 74 -7.95 10.81 1.00
C VAL A 74 -6.54 10.26 0.82
N ILE A 75 -6.11 9.46 1.78
CA ILE A 75 -4.90 8.63 1.70
C ILE A 75 -5.29 7.19 1.42
N LEU A 76 -4.80 6.63 0.31
CA LEU A 76 -4.92 5.21 -0.02
C LEU A 76 -3.67 4.45 0.43
N LEU A 77 -3.88 3.38 1.18
CA LEU A 77 -2.88 2.36 1.44
C LEU A 77 -3.19 1.17 0.51
N ASP A 78 -2.29 0.89 -0.43
CA ASP A 78 -2.39 -0.26 -1.34
C ASP A 78 -0.99 -0.86 -1.50
N HIS A 79 -0.79 -2.09 -1.00
CA HIS A 79 0.56 -2.65 -0.80
C HIS A 79 1.36 -2.76 -2.11
N GLN A 80 0.70 -3.18 -3.19
CA GLN A 80 1.34 -3.38 -4.49
C GLN A 80 1.07 -2.18 -5.41
N PRO A 81 2.11 -1.53 -5.97
CA PRO A 81 1.95 -0.35 -6.82
C PRO A 81 1.54 -0.71 -8.25
N TYR A 82 0.49 -1.51 -8.39
CA TYR A 82 -0.13 -1.84 -9.67
C TYR A 82 -1.29 -0.89 -9.95
N HIS A 83 -1.55 -0.65 -11.24
CA HIS A 83 -2.71 0.12 -11.71
C HIS A 83 -2.84 1.51 -11.06
N LEU A 84 -1.75 2.29 -11.04
CA LEU A 84 -1.73 3.60 -10.38
C LEU A 84 -2.80 4.55 -10.95
N GLU A 85 -3.21 4.36 -12.20
CA GLU A 85 -4.35 5.06 -12.82
C GLU A 85 -5.66 4.96 -12.04
N GLN A 86 -5.88 3.87 -11.30
CA GLN A 86 -7.12 3.68 -10.55
C GLN A 86 -7.24 4.70 -9.42
N ALA A 87 -6.14 5.01 -8.73
CA ALA A 87 -6.13 6.01 -7.66
C ALA A 87 -6.34 7.43 -8.21
N GLU A 88 -5.77 7.73 -9.38
CA GLU A 88 -6.03 9.00 -10.07
C GLU A 88 -7.51 9.14 -10.45
N GLN A 89 -8.08 8.12 -11.09
CA GLN A 89 -9.49 8.09 -11.50
C GLN A 89 -10.43 8.19 -10.30
N ALA A 90 -10.05 7.58 -9.17
CA ALA A 90 -10.77 7.66 -7.91
C ALA A 90 -10.56 8.97 -7.14
N LYS A 91 -9.74 9.90 -7.66
CA LYS A 91 -9.40 11.19 -7.02
C LYS A 91 -8.81 11.04 -5.61
N VAL A 92 -7.95 10.05 -5.42
CA VAL A 92 -7.15 9.92 -4.20
C VAL A 92 -6.12 11.05 -4.15
N ASP A 93 -5.86 11.64 -2.98
CA ASP A 93 -4.84 12.70 -2.85
C ASP A 93 -3.42 12.12 -2.74
N LEU A 94 -3.26 11.03 -1.98
CA LEU A 94 -1.99 10.34 -1.77
C LEU A 94 -2.17 8.83 -1.70
N GLN A 95 -1.43 8.08 -2.52
CA GLN A 95 -1.28 6.63 -2.38
C GLN A 95 0.09 6.27 -1.81
N LEU A 96 0.10 5.40 -0.80
CA LEU A 96 1.29 4.80 -0.23
C LEU A 96 1.33 3.31 -0.53
N SER A 97 2.45 2.87 -1.10
CA SER A 97 2.68 1.49 -1.52
C SER A 97 4.08 1.02 -1.14
N GLY A 98 4.33 -0.28 -1.29
CA GLY A 98 5.62 -0.90 -1.06
C GLY A 98 5.83 -2.08 -2.01
N HIS A 99 6.00 -3.28 -1.45
CA HIS A 99 6.05 -4.57 -2.14
C HIS A 99 7.24 -4.84 -3.07
N THR A 100 7.75 -3.84 -3.79
CA THR A 100 8.82 -4.05 -4.79
C THR A 100 10.21 -4.22 -4.17
N HIS A 101 10.39 -3.71 -2.95
CA HIS A 101 11.68 -3.58 -2.26
C HIS A 101 12.79 -2.92 -3.09
N ASN A 102 12.43 -2.13 -4.12
CA ASN A 102 13.34 -1.65 -5.16
C ASN A 102 14.22 -2.76 -5.78
N GLY A 103 13.68 -3.99 -5.84
CA GLY A 103 14.35 -5.16 -6.38
C GLY A 103 15.29 -5.89 -5.42
N GLN A 104 15.50 -5.43 -4.18
CA GLN A 104 16.33 -6.02 -3.10
C GLN A 104 17.78 -6.45 -3.44
N LEU A 105 17.96 -7.33 -4.43
CA LEU A 105 19.21 -7.93 -4.89
C LEU A 105 19.48 -7.52 -6.33
N PHE A 106 20.68 -7.03 -6.60
CA PHE A 106 21.15 -6.79 -7.96
C PHE A 106 21.17 -8.11 -8.75
N PRO A 107 20.67 -8.14 -10.01
CA PRO A 107 20.17 -7.02 -10.82
C PRO A 107 18.63 -6.89 -10.84
N ALA A 108 17.90 -7.45 -9.87
CA ALA A 108 16.43 -7.46 -9.88
C ALA A 108 15.80 -6.05 -9.78
N ASN A 109 16.56 -5.04 -9.34
CA ASN A 109 16.19 -3.63 -9.45
C ASN A 109 15.86 -3.20 -10.89
N PHE A 110 16.49 -3.79 -11.91
CA PHE A 110 16.15 -3.54 -13.32
C PHE A 110 14.87 -4.26 -13.75
N ILE A 111 14.58 -5.43 -13.16
CA ILE A 111 13.37 -6.20 -13.44
C ILE A 111 12.16 -5.46 -12.90
N VAL A 112 12.19 -5.01 -11.65
CA VAL A 112 11.06 -4.26 -11.07
C VAL A 112 10.80 -2.94 -11.81
N LYS A 113 11.85 -2.26 -12.32
CA LYS A 113 11.71 -1.07 -13.19
C LYS A 113 11.02 -1.34 -14.53
N ARG A 114 10.98 -2.59 -14.99
CA ARG A 114 10.27 -3.01 -16.21
C ARG A 114 8.84 -3.46 -15.93
N VAL A 115 8.58 -3.96 -14.72
CA VAL A 115 7.28 -4.52 -14.33
C VAL A 115 6.34 -3.45 -13.77
N TYR A 116 6.87 -2.49 -13.00
CA TYR A 116 6.07 -1.47 -12.32
C TYR A 116 6.28 -0.10 -12.95
N GLU A 117 5.20 0.67 -13.09
CA GLU A 117 5.23 2.07 -13.51
C GLU A 117 6.13 2.90 -12.58
N GLN A 118 5.97 2.71 -11.26
CA GLN A 118 6.84 3.27 -10.24
C GLN A 118 7.29 2.15 -9.28
N PRO A 119 8.54 1.65 -9.40
CA PRO A 119 9.01 0.62 -8.49
C PRO A 119 9.47 1.17 -7.14
N TRP A 120 9.93 2.42 -7.05
CA TRP A 120 10.42 3.00 -5.79
C TRP A 120 10.47 4.53 -5.89
N GLY A 121 10.14 5.22 -4.79
CA GLY A 121 10.23 6.66 -4.65
C GLY A 121 8.91 7.38 -4.95
N TYR A 122 9.01 8.71 -5.08
CA TYR A 122 7.88 9.59 -5.36
C TYR A 122 7.48 9.55 -6.83
N HIS A 123 6.16 9.59 -7.07
CA HIS A 123 5.56 9.72 -8.38
C HIS A 123 4.31 10.59 -8.30
N LYS A 124 3.90 11.17 -9.44
CA LYS A 124 2.69 11.98 -9.53
C LYS A 124 1.97 11.71 -10.84
N ARG A 125 0.66 11.48 -10.73
CA ARG A 125 -0.25 11.28 -11.86
C ARG A 125 -1.48 12.16 -11.69
N GLY A 126 -1.73 13.07 -12.63
CA GLY A 126 -2.77 14.08 -12.49
C GLY A 126 -2.60 14.90 -11.21
N ASN A 127 -3.60 14.83 -10.32
CA ASN A 127 -3.55 15.46 -8.99
C ASN A 127 -3.12 14.49 -7.86
N THR A 128 -3.06 13.19 -8.14
CA THR A 128 -2.73 12.16 -7.15
C THR A 128 -1.22 12.04 -6.97
N GLN A 129 -0.80 12.02 -5.71
CA GLN A 129 0.57 11.81 -5.30
C GLN A 129 0.78 10.34 -4.95
N TYR A 130 1.96 9.81 -5.21
CA TYR A 130 2.31 8.42 -4.90
C TYR A 130 3.67 8.38 -4.22
N TYR A 131 3.82 7.46 -3.28
CA TYR A 131 5.14 7.08 -2.78
C TYR A 131 5.22 5.57 -2.64
N VAL A 132 6.21 4.97 -3.30
CA VAL A 132 6.49 3.53 -3.21
C VAL A 132 7.76 3.32 -2.40
N SER A 133 7.63 2.78 -1.19
CA SER A 133 8.78 2.57 -0.33
C SER A 133 9.59 1.33 -0.72
N ALA A 134 10.91 1.37 -0.55
CA ALA A 134 11.78 0.19 -0.65
C ALA A 134 11.64 -0.76 0.57
N GLY A 135 10.89 -0.35 1.60
CA GLY A 135 10.58 -1.14 2.78
C GLY A 135 11.72 -1.18 3.81
N ALA A 136 11.38 -1.28 5.08
CA ALA A 136 12.37 -1.32 6.17
C ALA A 136 13.05 -2.69 6.29
N GLY A 137 12.32 -3.78 6.00
CA GLY A 137 12.77 -5.17 6.12
C GLY A 137 13.20 -5.79 4.78
N VAL A 138 13.28 -7.12 4.72
CA VAL A 138 13.58 -7.90 3.50
C VAL A 138 12.41 -8.81 3.14
N TRP A 139 12.36 -9.24 1.88
CA TRP A 139 11.53 -10.37 1.45
C TRP A 139 12.47 -11.53 1.04
N GLY A 140 12.41 -12.66 1.76
CA GLY A 140 13.29 -13.80 1.49
C GLY A 140 14.70 -13.68 2.11
N PRO A 141 15.80 -13.76 1.32
CA PRO A 141 17.16 -13.74 1.86
C PRO A 141 17.44 -12.49 2.71
N PRO A 142 18.11 -12.61 3.87
CA PRO A 142 18.39 -11.49 4.78
C PRO A 142 19.57 -10.63 4.30
N VAL A 143 19.57 -10.27 3.01
CA VAL A 143 20.62 -9.47 2.38
C VAL A 143 20.00 -8.53 1.35
N ARG A 144 20.59 -7.35 1.23
CA ARG A 144 20.30 -6.36 0.19
C ARG A 144 21.57 -6.05 -0.58
N LEU A 145 21.46 -5.94 -1.90
CA LEU A 145 22.55 -5.55 -2.78
C LEU A 145 21.99 -4.65 -3.88
N GLY A 146 22.47 -3.41 -3.97
CA GLY A 146 22.00 -2.45 -4.98
C GLY A 146 20.63 -1.82 -4.67
N SER A 147 20.15 -1.93 -3.43
CA SER A 147 19.00 -1.20 -2.87
C SER A 147 19.19 -1.01 -1.37
N ASP A 148 18.55 0.01 -0.79
CA ASP A 148 18.61 0.32 0.64
C ASP A 148 17.26 0.06 1.32
N SER A 149 17.30 -0.28 2.62
CA SER A 149 16.11 -0.26 3.46
C SER A 149 15.66 1.18 3.71
N GLU A 150 14.35 1.38 3.82
CA GLU A 150 13.78 2.72 3.87
C GLU A 150 12.67 2.81 4.92
N ILE A 151 12.72 3.89 5.71
CA ILE A 151 11.63 4.38 6.53
C ILE A 151 11.40 5.82 6.11
N ILE A 152 10.16 6.15 5.74
CA ILE A 152 9.83 7.46 5.21
C ILE A 152 9.15 8.33 6.26
N LEU A 153 9.57 9.59 6.35
CA LEU A 153 8.88 10.63 7.10
C LEU A 153 8.28 11.62 6.11
N LEU A 154 6.96 11.56 5.93
CA LEU A 154 6.24 12.45 5.04
C LEU A 154 5.63 13.62 5.82
N LYS A 155 5.92 14.85 5.37
CA LYS A 155 5.19 16.05 5.79
C LYS A 155 4.23 16.43 4.68
N ILE A 156 2.95 16.23 4.93
CA ILE A 156 1.90 16.39 3.92
C ILE A 156 1.09 17.63 4.26
N LYS A 157 0.77 18.43 3.24
CA LYS A 157 -0.14 19.57 3.33
C LYS A 157 -1.23 19.41 2.28
N PHE A 158 -2.46 19.24 2.73
CA PHE A 158 -3.64 19.26 1.88
C PHE A 158 -4.06 20.71 1.61
N LYS A 159 -4.73 20.94 0.49
CA LYS A 159 -5.24 22.26 0.11
C LYS A 159 -6.60 22.54 0.75
#